data_AF-A0A9E6PIR5-F1
#
_entry.id   AF-A0A9E6PIR5-F1
#
_cell.length_a   1.000
_cell.length_b   1.000
_cell.length_c   1.000
_cell.angle_alpha   90.00
_cell.angle_beta   90.00
_cell.angle_gamma   90.00
#
_symmetry.space_group_name_H-M   'P 1'
#
loop_
_entity.id
_entity.type
_entity.pdbx_description
1 polymer ?
#
loop_
_entity_poly.entity_id
_entity_poly.type
_entity_poly.pdbx_seq_one_letter_code
_entity_poly.pdbx_strand_id
1 'polypeptide(L)'
;MPATARFPLLPYLLACLLGLLALCGFWYGLGQPVILPDAATPTHKLQCASYTPFDKDQSPFDQPFKPRLARMDADLALLSTRFECIRTYSMTGLEALPELARKHGLKMMIGAWVNSNPVDTEKEVDALIASANANADVVTAVIVGNEALLRKEVTAAQLVKLIHKVKAHVKQPVTYADVWEFWLSHPQVAPAVDFLTIHLLPYWEDDPAGIDAAIEHVAQIRQTFGNRFAPKDILIGETGWPSEGRQRETALPSRVNEARFIRGFVNLAEQNGWHYNLIEAFDQPWKRGSEGAVGGYWGLFDADRQDKGILAGPVSNLPFWPQWLAFAAVLFGATLLVGGRVRTPRAALLLPLLGALAACSIGAWGELARVTSRFAGEWIWAGLLLGLNLLVLSHAALALGDRSGWRHGVFAWLEHRAGWLLAAAGFAGAVMMLELALDPRYRSFPSAALLLPALAFLLRPVRAPRGEIALLAFIIGAGIVPQLYREGLQNPQAWGWAAVSLLMVAALWRSLRVRR
;
A
#
# COMPACT_ATOMS: atom_id res chain seq x y z
N MET A 1 -41.69 -46.37 -3.10
CA MET A 1 -40.40 -45.97 -3.71
C MET A 1 -40.43 -44.46 -3.93
N PRO A 2 -39.64 -43.64 -3.23
CA PRO A 2 -39.63 -42.21 -3.53
C PRO A 2 -38.81 -42.01 -4.82
N ALA A 3 -39.42 -41.34 -5.80
CA ALA A 3 -38.77 -40.99 -7.06
C ALA A 3 -37.41 -40.33 -6.79
N THR A 4 -36.34 -40.93 -7.28
CA THR A 4 -34.99 -40.35 -7.21
C THR A 4 -35.01 -39.00 -7.90
N ALA A 5 -34.99 -37.91 -7.13
CA ALA A 5 -34.91 -36.56 -7.68
C ALA A 5 -33.72 -36.50 -8.64
N ARG A 6 -33.99 -36.23 -9.93
CA ARG A 6 -32.95 -36.18 -10.97
C ARG A 6 -31.99 -35.03 -10.63
N PHE A 7 -30.69 -35.27 -10.84
CA PHE A 7 -29.69 -34.22 -10.64
C PHE A 7 -29.97 -33.07 -11.60
N PRO A 8 -30.07 -31.82 -11.10
CA PRO A 8 -30.32 -30.65 -11.93
C PRO A 8 -29.05 -30.27 -12.73
N LEU A 9 -28.71 -31.09 -13.73
CA LEU A 9 -27.44 -31.04 -14.45
C LEU A 9 -27.22 -29.71 -15.18
N LEU A 10 -28.19 -29.27 -15.98
CA LEU A 10 -28.08 -28.04 -16.77
C LEU A 10 -27.82 -26.80 -15.92
N PRO A 11 -28.62 -26.47 -14.88
CA PRO A 11 -28.34 -25.31 -14.04
C PRO A 11 -27.04 -25.45 -13.26
N TYR A 12 -26.64 -26.67 -12.88
CA TYR A 12 -25.34 -26.91 -12.24
C TYR A 12 -24.16 -26.59 -13.17
N LEU A 13 -24.16 -27.15 -14.39
CA LEU A 13 -23.11 -26.90 -15.38
C LEU A 13 -23.04 -25.43 -15.78
N LEU A 14 -24.19 -24.77 -15.95
CA LEU A 14 -24.25 -23.34 -16.23
C LEU A 14 -23.64 -22.52 -15.09
N ALA A 15 -23.98 -22.83 -13.83
CA ALA A 15 -23.40 -22.14 -12.68
C ALA A 15 -21.89 -22.42 -12.52
N CYS A 16 -21.42 -23.62 -12.85
CA CYS A 16 -19.98 -23.91 -12.90
C CYS A 16 -19.27 -23.08 -13.96
N LEU A 17 -19.83 -22.97 -15.16
CA LEU A 17 -19.28 -22.13 -16.22
C LEU A 17 -19.23 -20.66 -15.80
N LEU A 18 -20.32 -20.12 -15.25
CA LEU A 18 -20.37 -18.75 -14.74
C LEU A 18 -19.37 -18.53 -13.61
N GLY A 19 -19.24 -19.49 -12.69
CA GLY A 19 -18.27 -19.43 -11.60
C GLY A 19 -16.82 -19.41 -12.09
N LEU A 20 -16.47 -20.27 -13.05
CA LEU A 20 -15.14 -20.30 -13.67
C LEU A 20 -14.84 -19.02 -14.46
N LEU A 21 -15.81 -18.51 -15.22
CA LEU A 21 -15.67 -17.24 -15.94
C LEU A 21 -15.46 -16.07 -14.96
N ALA A 22 -16.21 -16.04 -13.84
CA ALA A 22 -16.03 -15.02 -12.81
C ALA A 22 -14.64 -15.11 -12.14
N LEU A 23 -14.15 -16.32 -11.85
CA LEU A 23 -12.81 -16.55 -11.30
C LEU A 23 -11.71 -16.06 -12.26
N CYS A 24 -11.76 -16.52 -13.52
CA CYS A 24 -10.81 -16.12 -14.54
C CYS A 24 -10.87 -14.61 -14.77
N GLY A 25 -12.07 -14.05 -14.92
CA GLY A 25 -12.28 -12.62 -15.14
C GLY A 25 -11.78 -11.75 -13.98
N PHE A 26 -11.99 -12.19 -12.73
CA PHE A 26 -11.53 -11.48 -11.54
C PHE A 26 -9.99 -11.41 -11.48
N TRP A 27 -9.30 -12.55 -11.56
CA TRP A 27 -7.84 -12.60 -11.44
C TRP A 27 -7.13 -12.03 -12.66
N TYR A 28 -7.62 -12.33 -13.87
CA TYR A 28 -7.09 -11.73 -15.09
C TYR A 28 -7.32 -10.22 -15.11
N GLY A 29 -8.51 -9.77 -14.69
CA GLY A 29 -8.86 -8.36 -14.59
C GLY A 29 -7.88 -7.57 -13.72
N LEU A 30 -7.53 -8.12 -12.55
CA LEU A 30 -6.59 -7.51 -11.60
C LEU A 30 -5.12 -7.63 -12.04
N GLY A 31 -4.75 -8.71 -12.73
CA GLY A 31 -3.35 -9.08 -12.93
C GLY A 31 -2.81 -8.96 -14.34
N GLN A 32 -3.64 -8.75 -15.36
CA GLN A 32 -3.17 -8.56 -16.73
C GLN A 32 -2.16 -7.39 -16.81
N PRO A 33 -0.97 -7.61 -17.41
CA PRO A 33 0.01 -6.55 -17.55
C PRO A 33 -0.49 -5.40 -18.44
N VAL A 34 -0.20 -4.18 -18.03
CA VAL A 34 -0.41 -2.96 -18.80
C VAL A 34 0.91 -2.56 -19.45
N ILE A 35 0.86 -2.28 -20.74
CA ILE A 35 2.01 -1.78 -21.49
C ILE A 35 1.97 -0.25 -21.43
N LEU A 36 3.01 0.34 -20.84
CA LEU A 36 3.21 1.79 -20.75
C LEU A 36 4.50 2.14 -21.49
N PRO A 37 4.63 3.36 -22.04
CA PRO A 37 5.92 3.88 -22.51
C PRO A 37 6.94 3.83 -21.37
N ASP A 38 8.20 3.51 -21.65
CA ASP A 38 9.25 3.45 -20.62
C ASP A 38 9.67 4.86 -20.16
N ALA A 39 10.12 5.00 -18.91
CA ALA A 39 10.63 6.27 -18.38
C ALA A 39 11.87 6.76 -19.15
N ALA A 40 12.71 5.81 -19.57
CA ALA A 40 13.96 6.05 -20.26
C ALA A 40 14.34 4.85 -21.11
N THR A 41 15.16 5.07 -22.14
CA THR A 41 15.78 3.97 -22.88
C THR A 41 16.73 3.18 -21.97
N PRO A 42 17.04 1.90 -22.25
CA PRO A 42 17.92 1.10 -21.41
C PRO A 42 19.31 1.69 -21.18
N THR A 43 19.79 2.57 -22.07
CA THR A 43 21.10 3.22 -21.98
C THR A 43 21.05 4.62 -21.36
N HIS A 44 19.88 5.21 -21.22
CA HIS A 44 19.72 6.53 -20.60
C HIS A 44 19.52 6.36 -19.09
N LYS A 45 20.45 6.89 -18.30
CA LYS A 45 20.35 6.90 -16.85
C LYS A 45 19.50 8.08 -16.42
N LEU A 46 18.64 7.83 -15.43
CA LEU A 46 17.84 8.85 -14.75
C LEU A 46 18.72 9.64 -13.78
N GLN A 47 18.27 10.82 -13.36
CA GLN A 47 19.07 11.73 -12.55
C GLN A 47 19.41 11.16 -11.16
N CYS A 48 18.52 11.33 -10.17
CA CYS A 48 18.76 10.86 -8.80
C CYS A 48 17.62 9.99 -8.27
N ALA A 49 17.94 9.07 -7.36
CA ALA A 49 16.97 8.38 -6.52
C ALA A 49 17.32 8.49 -5.03
N SER A 50 16.31 8.67 -4.18
CA SER A 50 16.46 8.62 -2.73
C SER A 50 16.90 7.22 -2.28
N TYR A 51 17.96 7.15 -1.49
CA TYR A 51 18.55 5.90 -1.04
C TYR A 51 18.78 5.90 0.48
N THR A 52 18.37 4.79 1.10
CA THR A 52 18.68 4.46 2.49
C THR A 52 19.01 2.97 2.59
N PRO A 53 20.03 2.57 3.36
CA PRO A 53 20.60 1.22 3.29
C PRO A 53 19.94 0.22 4.24
N PHE A 54 18.63 0.28 4.41
CA PHE A 54 17.90 -0.64 5.30
C PHE A 54 17.49 -1.91 4.54
N ASP A 55 17.64 -3.08 5.19
CA ASP A 55 16.97 -4.29 4.73
C ASP A 55 15.48 -4.28 5.12
N LYS A 56 14.69 -5.16 4.51
CA LYS A 56 13.24 -5.24 4.72
C LYS A 56 12.78 -5.37 6.19
N ASP A 57 13.61 -5.98 7.03
CA ASP A 57 13.34 -6.25 8.44
C ASP A 57 14.10 -5.27 9.37
N GLN A 58 14.64 -4.17 8.83
CA GLN A 58 15.43 -3.18 9.56
C GLN A 58 14.76 -1.81 9.56
N SER A 59 15.04 -1.03 10.59
CA SER A 59 14.57 0.33 10.76
C SER A 59 15.71 1.25 11.25
N PRO A 60 15.68 2.56 10.93
CA PRO A 60 16.56 3.54 11.59
C PRO A 60 16.38 3.59 13.11
N PHE A 61 15.26 3.10 13.63
CA PHE A 61 14.96 3.09 15.07
C PHE A 61 15.55 1.90 15.82
N ASP A 62 16.08 0.89 15.11
CA ASP A 62 16.81 -0.20 15.74
C ASP A 62 18.14 0.35 16.23
N GLN A 63 18.42 0.32 17.54
CA GLN A 63 19.66 0.89 18.08
C GLN A 63 20.35 -0.12 19.03
N PRO A 64 21.67 -0.35 18.87
CA PRO A 64 22.56 0.21 17.85
C PRO A 64 22.37 -0.47 16.48
N PHE A 65 22.17 0.32 15.42
CA PHE A 65 22.15 -0.20 14.05
C PHE A 65 23.41 0.21 13.29
N LYS A 66 24.00 -0.74 12.57
CA LYS A 66 25.13 -0.51 11.68
C LYS A 66 24.81 -1.05 10.29
N PRO A 67 24.62 -0.17 9.28
CA PRO A 67 24.43 -0.59 7.90
C PRO A 67 25.55 -1.53 7.42
N ARG A 68 25.18 -2.57 6.69
CA ARG A 68 26.15 -3.53 6.15
C ARG A 68 26.80 -2.95 4.90
N LEU A 69 28.13 -2.77 4.92
CA LEU A 69 28.89 -2.26 3.77
C LEU A 69 28.63 -3.07 2.49
N ALA A 70 28.63 -4.40 2.58
CA ALA A 70 28.34 -5.27 1.44
C ALA A 70 26.92 -5.06 0.87
N ARG A 71 25.94 -4.72 1.71
CA ARG A 71 24.59 -4.37 1.24
C ARG A 71 24.62 -3.05 0.48
N MET A 72 25.26 -2.03 1.05
CA MET A 72 25.38 -0.73 0.39
C MET A 72 26.10 -0.83 -0.95
N ASP A 73 27.17 -1.60 -1.02
CA ASP A 73 27.91 -1.84 -2.26
C ASP A 73 27.05 -2.52 -3.33
N ALA A 74 26.28 -3.54 -2.96
CA ALA A 74 25.39 -4.25 -3.88
C ALA A 74 24.21 -3.37 -4.35
N ASP A 75 23.62 -2.60 -3.44
CA ASP A 75 22.51 -1.69 -3.75
C ASP A 75 22.99 -0.58 -4.69
N LEU A 76 24.17 0.01 -4.46
CA LEU A 76 24.75 1.02 -5.35
C LEU A 76 25.18 0.45 -6.71
N ALA A 77 25.67 -0.80 -6.76
CA ALA A 77 25.93 -1.48 -8.01
C ALA A 77 24.66 -1.59 -8.86
N LEU A 78 23.53 -1.99 -8.25
CA LEU A 78 22.23 -2.05 -8.91
C LEU A 78 21.77 -0.67 -9.37
N LEU A 79 21.77 0.33 -8.47
CA LEU A 79 21.32 1.68 -8.78
C LEU A 79 22.14 2.34 -9.89
N SER A 80 23.45 2.08 -9.95
CA SER A 80 24.34 2.61 -11.00
C SER A 80 23.95 2.18 -12.42
N THR A 81 23.17 1.11 -12.57
CA THR A 81 22.67 0.67 -13.88
C THR A 81 21.54 1.55 -14.41
N ARG A 82 20.86 2.32 -13.53
CA ARG A 82 19.67 3.12 -13.88
C ARG A 82 19.78 4.59 -13.53
N PHE A 83 20.65 4.96 -12.59
CA PHE A 83 20.76 6.32 -12.06
C PHE A 83 22.19 6.86 -12.18
N GLU A 84 22.30 8.16 -12.33
CA GLU A 84 23.57 8.89 -12.28
C GLU A 84 23.93 9.29 -10.83
N CYS A 85 22.93 9.39 -9.96
CA CYS A 85 23.06 9.97 -8.64
C CYS A 85 22.15 9.30 -7.60
N ILE A 86 22.56 9.39 -6.33
CA ILE A 86 21.72 9.04 -5.18
C ILE A 86 21.56 10.23 -4.24
N ARG A 87 20.43 10.31 -3.54
CA ARG A 87 20.18 11.26 -2.45
C ARG A 87 20.10 10.54 -1.11
N THR A 88 20.74 11.08 -0.08
CA THR A 88 20.63 10.59 1.31
C THR A 88 20.04 11.65 2.25
N TYR A 89 19.52 11.20 3.40
CA TYR A 89 18.78 12.03 4.36
C TYR A 89 19.56 12.37 5.64
N SER A 90 20.57 11.57 5.95
CA SER A 90 21.42 11.66 7.14
C SER A 90 22.85 11.31 6.73
N MET A 91 23.81 11.71 7.57
CA MET A 91 25.22 11.36 7.42
C MET A 91 25.69 10.32 8.44
N THR A 92 25.07 10.27 9.62
CA THR A 92 25.48 9.35 10.68
C THR A 92 25.27 7.90 10.25
N GLY A 93 26.34 7.09 10.28
CA GLY A 93 26.31 5.69 9.85
C GLY A 93 26.39 5.47 8.34
N LEU A 94 26.44 6.54 7.54
CA LEU A 94 26.52 6.51 6.08
C LEU A 94 27.86 7.03 5.54
N GLU A 95 28.89 7.12 6.39
CA GLU A 95 30.18 7.75 6.09
C GLU A 95 30.94 7.05 4.95
N ALA A 96 30.66 5.76 4.72
CA ALA A 96 31.28 4.98 3.65
C ALA A 96 30.64 5.17 2.27
N LEU A 97 29.44 5.77 2.18
CA LEU A 97 28.72 5.87 0.90
C LEU A 97 29.46 6.65 -0.19
N PRO A 98 30.16 7.76 0.09
CA PRO A 98 30.90 8.48 -0.95
C PRO A 98 31.96 7.61 -1.66
N GLU A 99 32.65 6.74 -0.92
CA GLU A 99 33.63 5.81 -1.50
C GLU A 99 32.95 4.76 -2.40
N LEU A 100 31.84 4.19 -1.93
CA LEU A 100 31.06 3.22 -2.71
C LEU A 100 30.43 3.87 -3.95
N ALA A 101 29.93 5.10 -3.84
CA ALA A 101 29.38 5.84 -4.97
C ALA A 101 30.47 6.08 -6.04
N ARG A 102 31.67 6.49 -5.62
CA ARG A 102 32.84 6.63 -6.50
C ARG A 102 33.17 5.34 -7.23
N LYS A 103 33.18 4.20 -6.52
CA LYS A 103 33.43 2.87 -7.08
C LYS A 103 32.45 2.51 -8.22
N HIS A 104 31.18 2.88 -8.08
CA HIS A 104 30.12 2.57 -9.05
C HIS A 104 29.84 3.72 -10.04
N GLY A 105 30.62 4.81 -10.00
CA GLY A 105 30.44 5.96 -10.88
C GLY A 105 29.17 6.77 -10.61
N LEU A 106 28.64 6.72 -9.39
CA LEU A 106 27.48 7.50 -8.95
C LEU A 106 27.94 8.84 -8.33
N LYS A 107 27.12 9.88 -8.54
CA LYS A 107 27.18 11.13 -7.78
C LYS A 107 26.26 11.09 -6.57
N MET A 108 26.42 12.05 -5.66
CA MET A 108 25.64 12.10 -4.42
C MET A 108 25.13 13.50 -4.08
N MET A 109 23.87 13.57 -3.68
CA MET A 109 23.33 14.67 -2.87
C MET A 109 23.20 14.18 -1.43
N ILE A 110 23.95 14.76 -0.51
CA ILE A 110 23.97 14.31 0.89
C ILE A 110 23.19 15.24 1.80
N GLY A 111 22.48 14.67 2.76
CA GLY A 111 21.62 15.41 3.69
C GLY A 111 22.06 15.28 5.15
N ALA A 112 21.90 16.35 5.91
CA ALA A 112 21.93 16.32 7.38
C ALA A 112 20.51 16.25 7.93
N TRP A 113 20.23 15.29 8.81
CA TRP A 113 18.92 15.21 9.46
C TRP A 113 18.80 16.25 10.57
N VAL A 114 18.01 17.29 10.33
CA VAL A 114 17.71 18.34 11.32
C VAL A 114 16.47 17.94 12.11
N ASN A 115 16.56 17.98 13.43
CA ASN A 115 15.45 17.65 14.34
C ASN A 115 15.38 18.63 15.53
N SER A 116 14.47 18.38 16.48
CA SER A 116 14.26 19.25 17.64
C SER A 116 15.36 19.17 18.69
N ASN A 117 16.25 18.16 18.62
CA ASN A 117 17.42 18.05 19.48
C ASN A 117 18.63 18.76 18.84
N PRO A 118 19.06 19.91 19.38
CA PRO A 118 20.16 20.66 18.79
C PRO A 118 21.49 19.89 18.83
N VAL A 119 21.69 18.98 19.78
CA VAL A 119 22.92 18.17 19.87
C VAL A 119 22.99 17.15 18.74
N ASP A 120 21.87 16.50 18.42
CA ASP A 120 21.83 15.51 17.34
C ASP A 120 21.91 16.20 15.98
N THR A 121 21.22 17.33 15.83
CA THR A 121 21.32 18.19 14.64
C THR A 121 22.76 18.65 14.39
N GLU A 122 23.48 19.08 15.43
CA GLU A 122 24.86 19.56 15.29
C GLU A 122 25.80 18.44 14.81
N LYS A 123 25.63 17.21 15.33
CA LYS A 123 26.39 16.03 14.86
C LYS A 123 26.18 15.76 13.37
N GLU A 124 24.92 15.79 12.93
CA GLU A 124 24.56 15.61 11.51
C GLU A 124 25.16 16.70 10.62
N VAL A 125 25.08 17.96 11.05
CA VAL A 125 25.64 19.11 10.31
C VAL A 125 27.16 19.04 10.21
N ASP A 126 27.85 18.69 11.29
CA ASP A 126 29.31 18.58 11.30
C ASP A 126 29.78 17.41 10.43
N ALA A 127 29.07 16.27 10.47
CA ALA A 127 29.33 15.12 9.61
C ALA A 127 29.09 15.45 8.11
N LEU A 128 28.04 16.22 7.80
CA LEU A 128 27.75 16.71 6.46
C LEU A 128 28.88 17.59 5.92
N ILE A 129 29.33 18.57 6.70
CA ILE A 129 30.43 19.46 6.33
C ILE A 129 31.72 18.66 6.08
N ALA A 130 32.06 17.74 6.99
CA ALA A 130 33.25 16.91 6.86
C ALA A 130 33.21 16.03 5.60
N SER A 131 32.08 15.34 5.37
CA SER A 131 31.90 14.46 4.22
C SER A 131 31.92 15.22 2.89
N ALA A 132 31.24 16.38 2.82
CA ALA A 132 31.21 17.22 1.62
C ALA A 132 32.63 17.68 1.22
N ASN A 133 33.42 18.15 2.18
CA ASN A 133 34.78 18.62 1.90
C ASN A 133 35.74 17.48 1.51
N ALA A 134 35.60 16.31 2.14
CA ALA A 134 36.44 15.15 1.85
C ALA A 134 36.12 14.49 0.50
N ASN A 135 34.91 14.70 -0.04
CA ASN A 135 34.39 13.97 -1.20
C ASN A 135 33.85 14.90 -2.31
N ALA A 136 34.52 16.02 -2.55
CA ALA A 136 34.09 17.03 -3.53
C ALA A 136 34.01 16.52 -4.98
N ASP A 137 34.62 15.37 -5.28
CA ASP A 137 34.57 14.73 -6.59
C ASP A 137 33.26 13.95 -6.84
N VAL A 138 32.56 13.51 -5.79
CA VAL A 138 31.28 12.77 -5.89
C VAL A 138 30.08 13.53 -5.33
N VAL A 139 30.27 14.39 -4.33
CA VAL A 139 29.19 15.17 -3.71
C VAL A 139 28.87 16.40 -4.57
N THR A 140 27.68 16.42 -5.15
CA THR A 140 27.21 17.50 -6.06
C THR A 140 26.42 18.59 -5.37
N ALA A 141 25.73 18.27 -4.26
CA ALA A 141 24.99 19.23 -3.44
C ALA A 141 24.86 18.74 -1.99
N VAL A 142 24.59 19.66 -1.07
CA VAL A 142 24.31 19.34 0.34
C VAL A 142 22.95 19.89 0.78
N ILE A 143 22.22 19.11 1.57
CA ILE A 143 20.84 19.39 1.99
C ILE A 143 20.78 19.52 3.51
N VAL A 144 20.40 20.70 4.02
CA VAL A 144 20.36 20.99 5.45
C VAL A 144 18.94 20.82 5.97
N GLY A 145 18.58 19.59 6.33
CA GLY A 145 17.24 19.24 6.80
C GLY A 145 16.32 18.74 5.69
N ASN A 146 15.42 17.84 6.08
CA ASN A 146 14.35 17.30 5.25
C ASN A 146 13.03 17.49 5.99
N GLU A 147 12.13 18.30 5.44
CA GLU A 147 10.80 18.54 6.01
C GLU A 147 10.82 19.03 7.46
N ALA A 148 11.91 19.70 7.87
CA ALA A 148 12.12 20.10 9.26
C ALA A 148 11.09 21.15 9.73
N LEU A 149 10.60 21.99 8.80
CA LEU A 149 9.51 22.93 9.07
C LEU A 149 8.15 22.23 9.06
N LEU A 150 7.89 21.30 8.11
CA LEU A 150 6.68 20.47 8.10
C LEU A 150 6.52 19.69 9.42
N ARG A 151 7.60 19.07 9.89
CA ARG A 151 7.63 18.35 11.18
C ARG A 151 7.59 19.28 12.40
N LYS A 152 7.68 20.60 12.20
CA LYS A 152 7.69 21.64 13.25
C LYS A 152 8.79 21.43 14.29
N GLU A 153 9.92 20.86 13.87
CA GLU A 153 11.03 20.52 14.76
C GLU A 153 11.96 21.72 14.99
N VAL A 154 12.02 22.63 14.02
CA VAL A 154 12.80 23.88 14.09
C VAL A 154 12.01 25.04 13.51
N THR A 155 12.37 26.25 13.90
CA THR A 155 11.86 27.50 13.29
C THR A 155 12.63 27.82 12.01
N ALA A 156 12.02 28.60 11.11
CA ALA A 156 12.69 29.11 9.91
C ALA A 156 13.99 29.87 10.24
N ALA A 157 14.03 30.63 11.34
CA ALA A 157 15.23 31.36 11.76
C ALA A 157 16.38 30.43 12.19
N GLN A 158 16.06 29.36 12.94
CA GLN A 158 17.04 28.33 13.31
C GLN A 158 17.57 27.61 12.08
N LEU A 159 16.68 27.25 11.15
CA LEU A 159 17.06 26.59 9.90
C LEU A 159 17.99 27.46 9.04
N VAL A 160 17.66 28.74 8.85
CA VAL A 160 18.51 29.70 8.13
C VAL A 160 19.90 29.81 8.75
N LYS A 161 20.00 29.80 10.10
CA LYS A 161 21.29 29.80 10.80
C LYS A 161 22.12 28.55 10.47
N LEU A 162 21.49 27.36 10.45
CA LEU A 162 22.17 26.12 10.08
C LEU A 162 22.63 26.14 8.62
N ILE A 163 21.78 26.61 7.69
CA ILE A 163 22.12 26.75 6.27
C ILE A 163 23.33 27.67 6.10
N HIS A 164 23.35 28.83 6.76
CA HIS A 164 24.49 29.76 6.71
C HIS A 164 25.77 29.13 7.29
N LYS A 165 25.66 28.37 8.39
CA LYS A 165 26.79 27.63 8.96
C LYS A 165 27.38 26.67 7.93
N VAL A 166 26.56 25.85 7.28
CA VAL A 166 27.02 24.89 6.27
C VAL A 166 27.64 25.61 5.08
N LYS A 167 26.98 26.63 4.53
CA LYS A 167 27.49 27.43 3.40
C LYS A 167 28.86 28.05 3.66
N ALA A 168 29.14 28.46 4.89
CA ALA A 168 30.44 29.03 5.25
C ALA A 168 31.59 28.00 5.25
N HIS A 169 31.28 26.70 5.26
CA HIS A 169 32.26 25.62 5.44
C HIS A 169 32.33 24.62 4.28
N VAL A 170 31.51 24.76 3.23
CA VAL A 170 31.51 23.85 2.07
C VAL A 170 31.60 24.64 0.76
N LYS A 171 32.01 23.96 -0.33
CA LYS A 171 32.06 24.57 -1.68
C LYS A 171 30.87 24.17 -2.55
N GLN A 172 30.18 23.09 -2.19
CA GLN A 172 29.00 22.59 -2.88
C GLN A 172 27.81 23.53 -2.65
N PRO A 173 26.87 23.60 -3.61
CA PRO A 173 25.65 24.34 -3.41
C PRO A 173 24.82 23.71 -2.28
N VAL A 174 24.27 24.58 -1.43
CA VAL A 174 23.54 24.23 -0.22
C VAL A 174 22.06 24.52 -0.41
N THR A 175 21.22 23.56 -0.07
CA THR A 175 19.77 23.68 -0.13
C THR A 175 19.10 23.19 1.16
N TYR A 176 17.78 23.37 1.21
CA TYR A 176 16.87 22.81 2.18
C TYR A 176 15.79 22.07 1.39
N ALA A 177 15.25 20.96 1.91
CA ALA A 177 14.23 20.18 1.23
C ALA A 177 12.94 20.12 2.06
N ASP A 178 11.80 20.45 1.45
CA ASP A 178 10.48 20.45 2.11
C ASP A 178 9.35 20.33 1.09
N VAL A 179 8.14 20.04 1.56
CA VAL A 179 6.92 20.10 0.75
C VAL A 179 6.64 21.52 0.27
N TRP A 180 6.04 21.63 -0.90
CA TRP A 180 5.90 22.90 -1.61
C TRP A 180 5.06 23.92 -0.82
N GLU A 181 4.06 23.50 -0.06
CA GLU A 181 3.22 24.36 0.79
C GLU A 181 4.05 25.04 1.89
N PHE A 182 5.03 24.34 2.45
CA PHE A 182 5.88 24.87 3.52
C PHE A 182 6.89 25.89 3.01
N TRP A 183 7.36 25.73 1.76
CA TRP A 183 8.13 26.75 1.07
C TRP A 183 7.32 28.03 0.84
N LEU A 184 6.05 27.92 0.44
CA LEU A 184 5.16 29.08 0.27
C LEU A 184 4.79 29.74 1.60
N SER A 185 4.70 28.96 2.68
CA SER A 185 4.41 29.45 4.03
C SER A 185 5.63 30.10 4.71
N HIS A 186 6.84 29.70 4.32
CA HIS A 186 8.10 30.21 4.87
C HIS A 186 9.05 30.75 3.78
N PRO A 187 8.61 31.71 2.94
CA PRO A 187 9.41 32.18 1.80
C PRO A 187 10.70 32.89 2.22
N GLN A 188 10.79 33.33 3.49
CA GLN A 188 12.00 33.93 4.07
C GLN A 188 13.22 32.98 4.14
N VAL A 189 13.02 31.67 3.97
CA VAL A 189 14.14 30.69 3.91
C VAL A 189 14.81 30.69 2.53
N ALA A 190 14.08 31.03 1.46
CA ALA A 190 14.55 30.95 0.08
C ALA A 190 15.83 31.78 -0.22
N PRO A 191 16.03 32.98 0.36
CA PRO A 191 17.28 33.71 0.17
C PRO A 191 18.53 33.02 0.74
N ALA A 192 18.39 32.15 1.76
CA ALA A 192 19.53 31.53 2.44
C ALA A 192 20.16 30.38 1.62
N VAL A 193 19.34 29.65 0.87
CA VAL A 193 19.76 28.50 0.04
C VAL A 193 20.31 28.95 -1.32
N ASP A 194 21.11 28.12 -1.97
CA ASP A 194 21.60 28.36 -3.33
C ASP A 194 20.52 28.08 -4.38
N PHE A 195 19.78 27.00 -4.21
CA PHE A 195 18.62 26.60 -5.02
C PHE A 195 17.51 26.01 -4.12
N LEU A 196 16.30 25.93 -4.63
CA LEU A 196 15.15 25.37 -3.92
C LEU A 196 15.06 23.86 -4.13
N THR A 197 14.78 23.10 -3.07
CA THR A 197 14.43 21.68 -3.19
C THR A 197 13.01 21.46 -2.69
N ILE A 198 12.09 21.17 -3.61
CA ILE A 198 10.66 21.04 -3.32
C ILE A 198 10.22 19.58 -3.43
N HIS A 199 9.39 19.11 -2.49
CA HIS A 199 8.77 17.80 -2.56
C HIS A 199 7.38 17.93 -3.18
N LEU A 200 7.10 17.09 -4.18
CA LEU A 200 5.85 17.03 -4.93
C LEU A 200 5.35 15.59 -4.88
N LEU A 201 4.47 15.31 -3.92
CA LEU A 201 3.96 13.98 -3.64
C LEU A 201 2.43 14.03 -3.67
N PRO A 202 1.79 14.02 -4.86
CA PRO A 202 0.35 14.31 -4.98
C PRO A 202 -0.56 13.42 -4.13
N TYR A 203 -0.12 12.21 -3.77
CA TYR A 203 -0.83 11.35 -2.82
C TYR A 203 -0.88 11.93 -1.39
N TRP A 204 0.18 12.60 -0.94
CA TRP A 204 0.35 13.13 0.41
C TRP A 204 -0.14 14.57 0.61
N GLU A 205 -0.36 15.32 -0.46
CA GLU A 205 -0.80 16.71 -0.39
C GLU A 205 -2.17 16.86 0.30
N ASP A 206 -2.48 18.07 0.79
CA ASP A 206 -3.72 18.33 1.54
C ASP A 206 -4.98 18.03 0.69
N ASP A 207 -4.91 18.29 -0.61
CA ASP A 207 -5.91 17.90 -1.63
C ASP A 207 -5.28 16.88 -2.61
N PRO A 208 -5.46 15.57 -2.38
CA PRO A 208 -4.78 14.55 -3.17
C PRO A 208 -5.28 14.48 -4.61
N ALA A 209 -4.36 14.59 -5.56
CA ALA A 209 -4.68 14.41 -6.98
C ALA A 209 -4.65 12.93 -7.38
N GLY A 210 -5.72 12.45 -8.02
CA GLY A 210 -5.76 11.13 -8.65
C GLY A 210 -4.75 10.99 -9.79
N ILE A 211 -4.44 9.76 -10.18
CA ILE A 211 -3.35 9.47 -11.12
C ILE A 211 -3.48 10.21 -12.47
N ASP A 212 -4.71 10.42 -12.94
CA ASP A 212 -4.96 11.08 -14.23
C ASP A 212 -4.71 12.60 -14.18
N ALA A 213 -4.71 13.22 -12.99
CA ALA A 213 -4.46 14.65 -12.78
C ALA A 213 -3.08 14.95 -12.16
N ALA A 214 -2.44 13.95 -11.55
CA ALA A 214 -1.24 14.13 -10.74
C ALA A 214 -0.05 14.76 -11.49
N ILE A 215 0.16 14.42 -12.76
CA ILE A 215 1.26 14.98 -13.57
C ILE A 215 1.02 16.44 -13.92
N GLU A 216 -0.22 16.79 -14.28
CA GLU A 216 -0.57 18.17 -14.58
C GLU A 216 -0.45 19.06 -13.33
N HIS A 217 -0.89 18.53 -12.17
CA HIS A 217 -0.73 19.19 -10.88
C HIS A 217 0.73 19.50 -10.54
N VAL A 218 1.63 18.52 -10.73
CA VAL A 218 3.09 18.72 -10.58
C VAL A 218 3.61 19.83 -11.49
N ALA A 219 3.15 19.87 -12.75
CA ALA A 219 3.56 20.91 -13.69
C ALA A 219 3.11 22.31 -13.25
N GLN A 220 1.88 22.44 -12.75
CA GLN A 220 1.32 23.70 -12.27
C GLN A 220 2.07 24.23 -11.03
N ILE A 221 2.40 23.35 -10.08
CA ILE A 221 3.23 23.75 -8.92
C ILE A 221 4.62 24.18 -9.38
N ARG A 222 5.25 23.42 -10.28
CA ARG A 222 6.59 23.75 -10.79
C ARG A 222 6.63 25.10 -11.50
N GLN A 223 5.57 25.45 -12.22
CA GLN A 223 5.40 26.78 -12.85
C GLN A 223 5.21 27.87 -11.79
N THR A 224 4.37 27.64 -10.79
CA THR A 224 4.16 28.57 -9.65
C THR A 224 5.47 28.92 -8.97
N PHE A 225 6.29 27.92 -8.69
CA PHE A 225 7.60 28.11 -8.06
C PHE A 225 8.58 28.87 -8.97
N GLY A 226 8.62 28.53 -10.27
CA GLY A 226 9.43 29.24 -11.25
C GLY A 226 9.10 30.73 -11.32
N ASN A 227 7.83 31.10 -11.21
CA ASN A 227 7.40 32.50 -11.20
C ASN A 227 7.68 33.19 -9.86
N ARG A 228 7.44 32.51 -8.75
CA ARG A 228 7.48 33.12 -7.41
C ARG A 228 8.91 33.36 -6.89
N PHE A 229 9.81 32.44 -7.21
CA PHE A 229 11.16 32.41 -6.63
C PHE A 229 12.27 32.65 -7.66
N ALA A 230 11.94 33.08 -8.88
CA ALA A 230 12.93 33.50 -9.86
C ALA A 230 13.93 34.52 -9.26
N PRO A 231 15.23 34.42 -9.57
CA PRO A 231 15.86 33.50 -10.52
C PRO A 231 16.41 32.20 -9.87
N LYS A 232 15.90 31.76 -8.71
CA LYS A 232 16.39 30.54 -8.05
C LYS A 232 16.11 29.30 -8.89
N ASP A 233 17.12 28.45 -9.05
CA ASP A 233 16.93 27.09 -9.58
C ASP A 233 16.09 26.24 -8.63
N ILE A 234 15.43 25.23 -9.19
CA ILE A 234 14.51 24.35 -8.47
C ILE A 234 14.84 22.90 -8.80
N LEU A 235 15.14 22.14 -7.75
CA LEU A 235 15.21 20.68 -7.71
C LEU A 235 13.88 20.14 -7.18
N ILE A 236 13.28 19.18 -7.89
CA ILE A 236 12.18 18.37 -7.34
C ILE A 236 12.82 17.29 -6.47
N GLY A 237 12.90 17.54 -5.17
CA GLY A 237 13.67 16.73 -4.23
C GLY A 237 13.05 15.38 -3.91
N GLU A 238 11.71 15.30 -3.92
CA GLU A 238 10.98 14.05 -3.79
C GLU A 238 9.76 14.10 -4.68
N THR A 239 9.60 13.06 -5.46
CA THR A 239 8.35 12.80 -6.16
C THR A 239 8.24 11.31 -6.44
N GLY A 240 7.03 10.78 -6.35
CA GLY A 240 6.76 9.37 -6.46
C GLY A 240 5.30 9.06 -6.24
N TRP A 241 4.97 7.76 -6.25
CA TRP A 241 3.62 7.28 -6.04
C TRP A 241 3.65 5.88 -5.44
N PRO A 242 2.83 5.54 -4.44
CA PRO A 242 2.90 4.25 -3.79
C PRO A 242 2.31 3.10 -4.65
N SER A 243 3.01 1.96 -4.69
CA SER A 243 2.53 0.74 -5.37
C SER A 243 1.39 0.02 -4.67
N GLU A 244 1.27 0.16 -3.35
CA GLU A 244 0.36 -0.61 -2.52
C GLU A 244 -0.14 0.26 -1.37
N GLY A 245 -1.25 -0.15 -0.75
CA GLY A 245 -1.78 0.45 0.47
C GLY A 245 -3.22 0.93 0.33
N ARG A 246 -3.58 1.95 1.11
CA ARG A 246 -4.96 2.45 1.20
C ARG A 246 -5.17 3.61 0.22
N GLN A 247 -6.30 3.61 -0.49
CA GLN A 247 -6.70 4.77 -1.28
C GLN A 247 -6.95 5.99 -0.39
N ARG A 248 -6.50 7.17 -0.82
CA ARG A 248 -6.81 8.44 -0.19
C ARG A 248 -7.58 9.29 -1.18
N GLU A 249 -8.88 9.43 -0.95
CA GLU A 249 -9.80 10.16 -1.85
C GLU A 249 -9.67 9.65 -3.29
N THR A 250 -9.20 10.46 -4.24
CA THR A 250 -9.00 10.06 -5.64
C THR A 250 -7.63 9.39 -5.90
N ALA A 251 -6.68 9.52 -4.97
CA ALA A 251 -5.34 8.98 -5.10
C ALA A 251 -5.31 7.50 -4.71
N LEU A 252 -5.35 6.63 -5.72
CA LEU A 252 -5.29 5.17 -5.58
C LEU A 252 -3.85 4.64 -5.73
N PRO A 253 -3.25 4.08 -4.66
CA PRO A 253 -2.02 3.30 -4.76
C PRO A 253 -2.22 2.05 -5.62
N SER A 254 -1.32 1.84 -6.57
CA SER A 254 -1.21 0.59 -7.34
C SER A 254 0.11 0.59 -8.12
N ARG A 255 0.70 -0.58 -8.39
CA ARG A 255 1.92 -0.69 -9.20
C ARG A 255 1.78 -0.03 -10.58
N VAL A 256 0.62 -0.18 -11.23
CA VAL A 256 0.35 0.46 -12.52
C VAL A 256 0.28 1.98 -12.38
N ASN A 257 -0.34 2.51 -11.33
CA ASN A 257 -0.38 3.97 -11.12
C ASN A 257 0.99 4.53 -10.75
N GLU A 258 1.79 3.79 -9.98
CA GLU A 258 3.19 4.17 -9.73
C GLU A 258 3.99 4.25 -11.03
N ALA A 259 3.88 3.25 -11.90
CA ALA A 259 4.51 3.30 -13.22
C ALA A 259 3.98 4.46 -14.09
N ARG A 260 2.66 4.69 -14.12
CA ARG A 260 2.09 5.84 -14.86
C ARG A 260 2.65 7.16 -14.37
N PHE A 261 2.71 7.34 -13.05
CA PHE A 261 3.21 8.57 -12.45
C PHE A 261 4.70 8.74 -12.72
N ILE A 262 5.54 7.76 -12.35
CA ILE A 262 7.00 7.87 -12.49
C ILE A 262 7.40 8.09 -13.95
N ARG A 263 6.85 7.32 -14.88
CA ARG A 263 7.21 7.44 -16.30
C ARG A 263 6.69 8.72 -16.92
N GLY A 264 5.48 9.14 -16.56
CA GLY A 264 4.91 10.42 -16.98
C GLY A 264 5.70 11.62 -16.44
N PHE A 265 6.07 11.57 -15.17
CA PHE A 265 6.86 12.60 -14.50
C PHE A 265 8.25 12.71 -15.12
N VAL A 266 8.98 11.60 -15.27
CA VAL A 266 10.32 11.61 -15.88
C VAL A 266 10.26 12.20 -17.28
N ASN A 267 9.31 11.77 -18.11
CA ASN A 267 9.17 12.32 -19.46
C ASN A 267 8.92 13.84 -19.45
N LEU A 268 8.02 14.31 -18.57
CA LEU A 268 7.76 15.75 -18.40
C LEU A 268 9.01 16.51 -17.93
N ALA A 269 9.72 15.98 -16.94
CA ALA A 269 10.89 16.60 -16.34
C ALA A 269 12.05 16.71 -17.34
N GLU A 270 12.35 15.63 -18.07
CA GLU A 270 13.42 15.62 -19.07
C GLU A 270 13.12 16.56 -20.25
N GLN A 271 11.87 16.60 -20.72
CA GLN A 271 11.46 17.53 -21.79
C GLN A 271 11.62 19.01 -21.42
N ASN A 272 11.45 19.33 -20.14
CA ASN A 272 11.56 20.70 -19.63
C ASN A 272 12.91 21.00 -18.97
N GLY A 273 13.87 20.06 -19.01
CA GLY A 273 15.18 20.20 -18.38
C GLY A 273 15.12 20.40 -16.86
N TRP A 274 14.14 19.80 -16.18
CA TRP A 274 13.99 19.90 -14.73
C TRP A 274 14.94 18.96 -14.00
N HIS A 275 15.50 19.45 -12.89
CA HIS A 275 16.26 18.62 -11.97
C HIS A 275 15.32 17.86 -11.03
N TYR A 276 15.53 16.56 -10.84
CA TYR A 276 14.68 15.76 -9.96
C TYR A 276 15.43 14.64 -9.22
N ASN A 277 14.79 14.20 -8.13
CA ASN A 277 15.12 13.02 -7.38
C ASN A 277 13.84 12.22 -7.09
N LEU A 278 13.83 10.95 -7.50
CA LEU A 278 12.69 10.05 -7.31
C LEU A 278 12.70 9.45 -5.90
N ILE A 279 11.55 9.47 -5.22
CA ILE A 279 11.35 8.73 -3.96
C ILE A 279 10.60 7.43 -4.28
N GLU A 280 11.19 6.27 -4.03
CA GLU A 280 12.58 6.01 -3.61
C GLU A 280 13.19 4.78 -4.29
N ALA A 281 14.46 4.50 -4.07
CA ALA A 281 15.13 3.33 -4.63
C ALA A 281 14.40 2.02 -4.26
N PHE A 282 14.19 1.75 -2.96
CA PHE A 282 13.68 0.47 -2.46
C PHE A 282 12.49 0.67 -1.53
N ASP A 283 11.52 -0.24 -1.58
CA ASP A 283 10.43 -0.29 -0.61
C ASP A 283 10.99 -0.41 0.82
N GLN A 284 10.45 0.38 1.76
CA GLN A 284 10.93 0.45 3.14
C GLN A 284 9.84 0.04 4.15
N PRO A 285 9.68 -1.25 4.49
CA PRO A 285 8.56 -1.73 5.30
C PRO A 285 8.38 -1.03 6.65
N TRP A 286 9.47 -0.60 7.28
CA TRP A 286 9.44 0.08 8.58
C TRP A 286 8.67 1.41 8.54
N LYS A 287 8.63 2.11 7.40
CA LYS A 287 7.90 3.37 7.23
C LYS A 287 6.40 3.23 7.45
N ARG A 288 5.84 2.02 7.36
CA ARG A 288 4.43 1.79 7.69
C ARG A 288 4.08 2.20 9.13
N GLY A 289 5.04 2.14 10.06
CA GLY A 289 4.83 2.55 11.45
C GLY A 289 4.60 4.06 11.62
N SER A 290 5.17 4.89 10.75
CA SER A 290 5.09 6.36 10.84
C SER A 290 4.24 7.00 9.73
N GLU A 291 4.25 6.41 8.53
CA GLU A 291 3.64 6.94 7.32
C GLU A 291 2.36 6.19 6.91
N GLY A 292 1.92 5.20 7.69
CA GLY A 292 0.64 4.55 7.43
C GLY A 292 0.69 3.45 6.37
N ALA A 293 -0.48 3.09 5.83
CA ALA A 293 -0.64 1.90 5.00
C ALA A 293 0.22 1.89 3.72
N VAL A 294 0.54 3.06 3.16
CA VAL A 294 1.35 3.19 1.94
C VAL A 294 2.85 3.37 2.21
N GLY A 295 3.24 3.71 3.44
CA GLY A 295 4.59 4.20 3.76
C GLY A 295 5.72 3.29 3.31
N GLY A 296 5.48 1.97 3.30
CA GLY A 296 6.49 0.99 2.90
C GLY A 296 6.55 0.64 1.42
N TYR A 297 5.89 1.38 0.53
CA TYR A 297 5.62 0.94 -0.85
C TYR A 297 5.95 1.96 -1.96
N TRP A 298 6.87 2.88 -1.69
CA TRP A 298 7.31 3.95 -2.61
C TRP A 298 8.52 3.57 -3.47
N GLY A 299 9.06 2.37 -3.31
CA GLY A 299 10.30 1.95 -3.95
C GLY A 299 10.13 1.67 -5.44
N LEU A 300 11.07 2.09 -6.28
CA LEU A 300 11.14 1.66 -7.67
C LEU A 300 11.46 0.15 -7.78
N PHE A 301 12.14 -0.37 -6.77
CA PHE A 301 12.37 -1.79 -6.50
C PHE A 301 11.67 -2.20 -5.21
N ASP A 302 11.35 -3.49 -5.05
CA ASP A 302 10.80 -4.00 -3.80
C ASP A 302 11.86 -4.11 -2.68
N ALA A 303 11.42 -4.45 -1.46
CA ALA A 303 12.27 -4.53 -0.29
C ALA A 303 13.34 -5.66 -0.38
N ASP A 304 13.13 -6.62 -1.28
CA ASP A 304 14.04 -7.71 -1.63
C ASP A 304 14.89 -7.37 -2.88
N ARG A 305 14.90 -6.09 -3.31
CA ARG A 305 15.68 -5.52 -4.43
C ARG A 305 15.26 -6.05 -5.80
N GLN A 306 14.06 -6.63 -5.92
CA GLN A 306 13.53 -7.06 -7.21
C GLN A 306 12.89 -5.89 -7.95
N ASP A 307 13.04 -5.88 -9.27
CA ASP A 307 12.43 -4.87 -10.12
C ASP A 307 10.90 -5.01 -10.11
N LYS A 308 10.20 -3.93 -9.78
CA LYS A 308 8.73 -3.87 -9.79
C LYS A 308 8.15 -3.62 -11.18
N GLY A 309 8.99 -3.34 -12.19
CA GLY A 309 8.59 -2.95 -13.54
C GLY A 309 8.16 -1.48 -13.63
N ILE A 310 8.56 -0.64 -12.67
CA ILE A 310 8.09 0.76 -12.59
C ILE A 310 8.73 1.63 -13.67
N LEU A 311 10.02 1.45 -13.93
CA LEU A 311 10.76 2.29 -14.87
C LEU A 311 10.59 1.88 -16.34
N ALA A 312 10.41 0.58 -16.62
CA ALA A 312 10.31 0.08 -17.98
C ALA A 312 9.56 -1.26 -18.06
N GLY A 313 9.05 -1.59 -19.26
CA GLY A 313 8.40 -2.85 -19.58
C GLY A 313 6.93 -2.94 -19.14
N PRO A 314 6.27 -4.10 -19.33
CA PRO A 314 4.90 -4.33 -18.87
C PRO A 314 4.80 -4.33 -17.35
N VAL A 315 3.77 -3.68 -16.80
CA VAL A 315 3.54 -3.58 -15.35
C VAL A 315 2.18 -4.19 -14.99
N SER A 316 2.14 -4.97 -13.90
CA SER A 316 0.90 -5.58 -13.40
C SER A 316 0.66 -5.15 -11.96
N ASN A 317 -0.61 -4.87 -11.63
CA ASN A 317 -1.04 -4.65 -10.25
C ASN A 317 -0.94 -5.91 -9.39
N LEU A 318 -0.95 -7.10 -10.02
CA LEU A 318 -0.84 -8.37 -9.33
C LEU A 318 -0.01 -9.36 -10.16
N PRO A 319 1.33 -9.28 -10.12
CA PRO A 319 2.18 -10.15 -10.94
C PRO A 319 1.95 -11.65 -10.69
N PHE A 320 1.56 -12.01 -9.47
CA PHE A 320 1.28 -13.40 -9.06
C PHE A 320 -0.19 -13.83 -9.29
N TRP A 321 -0.93 -13.13 -10.15
CA TRP A 321 -2.32 -13.48 -10.45
C TRP A 321 -2.51 -14.92 -10.99
N PRO A 322 -1.58 -15.54 -11.77
CA PRO A 322 -1.77 -16.91 -12.22
C PRO A 322 -1.73 -17.91 -11.06
N GLN A 323 -0.88 -17.67 -10.05
CA GLN A 323 -0.82 -18.49 -8.83
C GLN A 323 -2.12 -18.35 -8.03
N TRP A 324 -2.63 -17.12 -7.89
CA TRP A 324 -3.90 -16.87 -7.22
C TRP A 324 -5.10 -17.47 -7.95
N LEU A 325 -5.11 -17.43 -9.29
CA LEU A 325 -6.13 -18.11 -10.10
C LEU A 325 -6.07 -19.63 -9.90
N ALA A 326 -4.87 -20.23 -9.89
CA ALA A 326 -4.70 -21.65 -9.63
C ALA A 326 -5.21 -22.04 -8.23
N PHE A 327 -4.83 -21.27 -7.21
CA PHE A 327 -5.34 -21.44 -5.84
C PHE A 327 -6.88 -21.35 -5.79
N ALA A 328 -7.45 -20.34 -6.44
CA ALA A 328 -8.89 -20.11 -6.46
C ALA A 328 -9.63 -21.24 -7.20
N ALA A 329 -9.06 -21.78 -8.29
CA ALA A 329 -9.61 -22.93 -9.00
C ALA A 329 -9.61 -24.22 -8.14
N VAL A 330 -8.54 -24.45 -7.37
CA VAL A 330 -8.46 -25.57 -6.42
C VAL A 330 -9.51 -25.42 -5.32
N LEU A 331 -9.63 -24.23 -4.72
CA LEU A 331 -10.62 -23.96 -3.67
C LEU A 331 -12.07 -24.05 -4.20
N PHE A 332 -12.31 -23.61 -5.43
CA PHE A 332 -13.58 -23.79 -6.13
C PHE A 332 -13.93 -25.28 -6.27
N GLY A 333 -13.01 -26.10 -6.79
CA GLY A 333 -13.17 -27.55 -6.90
C GLY A 333 -13.41 -28.21 -5.55
N ALA A 334 -12.63 -27.85 -4.53
CA ALA A 334 -12.80 -28.34 -3.16
C ALA A 334 -14.19 -28.00 -2.60
N THR A 335 -14.71 -26.80 -2.88
CA THR A 335 -16.06 -26.40 -2.45
C THR A 335 -17.14 -27.29 -3.06
N LEU A 336 -17.03 -27.59 -4.37
CA LEU A 336 -17.95 -28.50 -5.05
C LEU A 336 -17.89 -29.91 -4.49
N LEU A 337 -16.68 -30.40 -4.18
CA LEU A 337 -16.47 -31.72 -3.56
C LEU A 337 -17.05 -31.79 -2.15
N VAL A 338 -16.84 -30.77 -1.32
CA VAL A 338 -17.39 -30.69 0.04
C VAL A 338 -18.92 -30.64 -0.01
N GLY A 339 -19.52 -29.79 -0.84
CA GLY A 339 -20.96 -29.74 -1.03
C GLY A 339 -21.54 -31.05 -1.57
N GLY A 340 -20.85 -31.70 -2.50
CA GLY A 340 -21.32 -32.97 -3.08
C GLY A 340 -22.58 -32.79 -3.94
N ARG A 341 -23.42 -33.83 -4.01
CA ARG A 341 -24.54 -33.88 -4.95
C ARG A 341 -25.68 -32.94 -4.52
N VAL A 342 -26.05 -32.00 -5.38
CA VAL A 342 -27.22 -31.13 -5.17
C VAL A 342 -28.53 -31.82 -5.56
N ARG A 343 -29.62 -31.51 -4.83
CA ARG A 343 -30.95 -32.11 -5.05
C ARG A 343 -32.00 -31.15 -5.61
N THR A 344 -31.73 -29.84 -5.61
CA THR A 344 -32.68 -28.80 -6.08
C THR A 344 -32.02 -27.89 -7.12
N PRO A 345 -32.76 -27.35 -8.10
CA PRO A 345 -32.21 -26.39 -9.07
C PRO A 345 -31.60 -25.15 -8.40
N ARG A 346 -32.19 -24.67 -7.30
CA ARG A 346 -31.65 -23.56 -6.52
C ARG A 346 -30.27 -23.89 -5.95
N ALA A 347 -30.10 -25.06 -5.33
CA ALA A 347 -28.80 -25.48 -4.83
C ALA A 347 -27.78 -25.69 -5.96
N ALA A 348 -28.24 -26.17 -7.11
CA ALA A 348 -27.43 -26.34 -8.31
C ALA A 348 -26.82 -25.04 -8.83
N LEU A 349 -27.58 -23.94 -8.74
CA LEU A 349 -27.10 -22.61 -9.08
C LEU A 349 -26.20 -22.04 -7.97
N LEU A 350 -26.62 -22.13 -6.72
CA LEU A 350 -25.95 -21.45 -5.62
C LEU A 350 -24.62 -22.07 -5.22
N LEU A 351 -24.45 -23.40 -5.29
CA LEU A 351 -23.23 -24.05 -4.80
C LEU A 351 -21.98 -23.66 -5.62
N PRO A 352 -21.99 -23.70 -6.97
CA PRO A 352 -20.84 -23.23 -7.75
C PRO A 352 -20.60 -21.73 -7.60
N LEU A 353 -21.66 -20.90 -7.61
CA LEU A 353 -21.51 -19.44 -7.44
C LEU A 353 -20.93 -19.08 -6.06
N LEU A 354 -21.33 -19.80 -5.00
CA LEU A 354 -20.73 -19.69 -3.67
C LEU A 354 -19.25 -20.04 -3.72
N GLY A 355 -18.88 -21.14 -4.38
CA GLY A 355 -17.48 -21.54 -4.53
C GLY A 355 -16.64 -20.50 -5.24
N ALA A 356 -17.16 -19.88 -6.31
CA ALA A 356 -16.44 -18.85 -7.05
C ALA A 356 -16.26 -17.57 -6.22
N LEU A 357 -17.35 -17.10 -5.58
CA LEU A 357 -17.30 -15.96 -4.67
C LEU A 357 -16.29 -16.20 -3.54
N ALA A 358 -16.37 -17.34 -2.87
CA ALA A 358 -15.51 -17.68 -1.75
C ALA A 358 -14.04 -17.79 -2.19
N ALA A 359 -13.78 -18.40 -3.34
CA ALA A 359 -12.43 -18.53 -3.87
C ALA A 359 -11.81 -17.17 -4.22
N CYS A 360 -12.56 -16.25 -4.84
CA CYS A 360 -12.11 -14.88 -5.07
C CYS A 360 -11.90 -14.12 -3.76
N SER A 361 -12.87 -14.16 -2.83
CA SER A 361 -12.79 -13.44 -1.55
C SER A 361 -11.63 -13.93 -0.67
N ILE A 362 -11.44 -15.24 -0.54
CA ILE A 362 -10.36 -15.83 0.26
C ILE A 362 -9.00 -15.58 -0.39
N GLY A 363 -8.89 -15.70 -1.71
CA GLY A 363 -7.64 -15.38 -2.41
C GLY A 363 -7.28 -13.90 -2.31
N ALA A 364 -8.24 -12.99 -2.49
CA ALA A 364 -8.02 -11.56 -2.35
C ALA A 364 -7.67 -11.17 -0.90
N TRP A 365 -8.25 -11.83 0.10
CA TRP A 365 -7.81 -11.69 1.49
C TRP A 365 -6.38 -12.18 1.70
N GLY A 366 -6.01 -13.31 1.10
CA GLY A 366 -4.65 -13.85 1.15
C GLY A 366 -3.62 -12.88 0.56
N GLU A 367 -3.93 -12.27 -0.59
CA GLU A 367 -3.06 -11.26 -1.19
C GLU A 367 -2.97 -10.00 -0.33
N LEU A 368 -4.10 -9.50 0.18
CA LEU A 368 -4.10 -8.35 1.09
C LEU A 368 -3.29 -8.63 2.36
N ALA A 369 -3.40 -9.83 2.92
CA ALA A 369 -2.62 -10.25 4.08
C ALA A 369 -1.12 -10.36 3.77
N ARG A 370 -0.74 -10.85 2.58
CA ARG A 370 0.65 -10.90 2.11
C ARG A 370 1.28 -9.51 2.04
N VAL A 371 0.51 -8.55 1.53
CA VAL A 371 0.92 -7.14 1.48
C VAL A 371 0.95 -6.56 2.89
N THR A 372 -0.12 -6.68 3.68
CA THR A 372 -0.27 -5.89 4.93
C THR A 372 0.32 -6.53 6.19
N SER A 373 0.66 -7.81 6.22
CA SER A 373 1.16 -8.48 7.43
C SER A 373 2.69 -8.43 7.52
N ARG A 374 3.21 -7.90 8.62
CA ARG A 374 4.65 -7.77 8.93
C ARG A 374 5.00 -8.37 10.27
N PHE A 375 4.11 -8.26 11.27
CA PHE A 375 4.35 -8.79 12.60
C PHE A 375 3.52 -10.04 12.87
N ALA A 376 3.92 -10.85 13.86
CA ALA A 376 3.25 -12.10 14.20
C ALA A 376 1.75 -11.91 14.50
N GLY A 377 1.36 -10.82 15.15
CA GLY A 377 -0.04 -10.53 15.46
C GLY A 377 -0.92 -10.35 14.20
N GLU A 378 -0.41 -9.66 13.17
CA GLU A 378 -1.12 -9.46 11.90
C GLU A 378 -1.28 -10.78 11.15
N TRP A 379 -0.24 -11.63 11.15
CA TRP A 379 -0.31 -12.97 10.55
C TRP A 379 -1.28 -13.89 11.31
N ILE A 380 -1.33 -13.82 12.64
CA ILE A 380 -2.30 -14.56 13.45
C ILE A 380 -3.72 -14.09 13.11
N TRP A 381 -3.96 -12.78 13.06
CA TRP A 381 -5.25 -12.21 12.69
C TRP A 381 -5.68 -12.65 11.28
N ALA A 382 -4.76 -12.62 10.32
CA ALA A 382 -5.00 -13.11 8.96
C ALA A 382 -5.35 -14.59 8.89
N GLY A 383 -4.62 -15.42 9.65
CA GLY A 383 -4.90 -16.85 9.78
C GLY A 383 -6.27 -17.14 10.41
N LEU A 384 -6.65 -16.40 11.45
CA LEU A 384 -7.96 -16.54 12.11
C LEU A 384 -9.11 -16.22 11.15
N LEU A 385 -8.99 -15.16 10.35
CA LEU A 385 -10.00 -14.78 9.37
C LEU A 385 -10.07 -15.74 8.19
N LEU A 386 -8.93 -16.28 7.75
CA LEU A 386 -8.88 -17.36 6.77
C LEU A 386 -9.63 -18.59 7.30
N GLY A 387 -9.32 -19.02 8.52
CA GLY A 387 -9.99 -20.15 9.17
C GLY A 387 -11.50 -19.93 9.30
N LEU A 388 -11.93 -18.75 9.74
CA LEU A 388 -13.34 -18.37 9.81
C LEU A 388 -14.04 -18.48 8.46
N ASN A 389 -13.44 -17.93 7.40
CA ASN A 389 -13.99 -17.99 6.04
C ASN A 389 -14.12 -19.43 5.53
N LEU A 390 -13.13 -20.28 5.78
CA LEU A 390 -13.17 -21.70 5.39
C LEU A 390 -14.27 -22.49 6.15
N LEU A 391 -14.47 -22.19 7.44
CA LEU A 391 -15.53 -22.80 8.24
C LEU A 391 -16.93 -22.37 7.75
N VAL A 392 -17.10 -21.08 7.45
CA VAL A 392 -18.35 -20.54 6.89
C VAL A 392 -18.61 -21.09 5.49
N LEU A 393 -17.59 -21.17 4.64
CA LEU A 393 -17.68 -21.78 3.31
C LEU A 393 -18.15 -23.23 3.41
N SER A 394 -17.52 -24.01 4.28
CA SER A 394 -17.87 -25.42 4.51
C SER A 394 -19.31 -25.55 4.99
N HIS A 395 -19.75 -24.70 5.93
CA HIS A 395 -21.12 -24.69 6.44
C HIS A 395 -22.13 -24.40 5.34
N ALA A 396 -21.89 -23.36 4.53
CA ALA A 396 -22.76 -22.97 3.44
C ALA A 396 -22.79 -24.01 2.30
N ALA A 397 -21.65 -24.58 1.93
CA ALA A 397 -21.56 -25.61 0.89
C ALA A 397 -22.31 -26.89 1.29
N LEU A 398 -22.10 -27.39 2.51
CA LEU A 398 -22.81 -28.56 3.05
C LEU A 398 -24.31 -28.31 3.25
N ALA A 399 -24.72 -27.05 3.47
CA ALA A 399 -26.12 -26.68 3.54
C ALA A 399 -26.85 -26.86 2.22
N LEU A 400 -26.17 -26.59 1.10
CA LEU A 400 -26.70 -26.63 -0.26
C LEU A 400 -26.65 -28.04 -0.89
N GLY A 401 -25.68 -28.85 -0.48
CA GLY A 401 -25.45 -30.18 -1.06
C GLY A 401 -26.03 -31.36 -0.28
N ASP A 402 -25.52 -32.56 -0.56
CA ASP A 402 -26.03 -33.80 0.05
C ASP A 402 -25.47 -34.01 1.45
N ARG A 403 -26.35 -34.35 2.40
CA ARG A 403 -26.01 -34.53 3.82
C ARG A 403 -25.99 -36.01 4.19
N SER A 404 -25.22 -36.80 3.45
CA SER A 404 -25.04 -38.23 3.66
C SER A 404 -23.63 -38.57 4.13
N GLY A 405 -23.48 -39.68 4.87
CA GLY A 405 -22.18 -40.13 5.41
C GLY A 405 -21.50 -39.07 6.29
N TRP A 406 -20.20 -38.87 6.08
CA TRP A 406 -19.38 -37.94 6.86
C TRP A 406 -19.88 -36.48 6.76
N ARG A 407 -20.52 -36.09 5.65
CA ARG A 407 -21.04 -34.72 5.43
C ARG A 407 -22.12 -34.37 6.44
N HIS A 408 -22.93 -35.35 6.86
CA HIS A 408 -23.95 -35.13 7.88
C HIS A 408 -23.33 -34.70 9.22
N GLY A 409 -22.32 -35.44 9.68
CA GLY A 409 -21.66 -35.17 10.97
C GLY A 409 -20.97 -33.81 10.98
N VAL A 410 -20.22 -33.48 9.92
CA VAL A 410 -19.55 -32.18 9.79
C VAL A 410 -20.56 -31.04 9.71
N PHE A 411 -21.63 -31.21 8.92
CA PHE A 411 -22.69 -30.21 8.83
C PHE A 411 -23.37 -29.97 10.18
N ALA A 412 -23.72 -31.02 10.92
CA ALA A 412 -24.34 -30.90 12.24
C ALA A 412 -23.41 -30.18 13.24
N TRP A 413 -22.12 -30.50 13.21
CA TRP A 413 -21.10 -29.85 14.05
C TRP A 413 -20.97 -28.35 13.74
N LEU A 414 -20.97 -27.97 12.46
CA LEU A 414 -20.93 -26.58 12.00
C LEU A 414 -22.24 -25.85 12.29
N GLU A 415 -23.39 -26.50 12.06
CA GLU A 415 -24.71 -25.92 12.31
C GLU A 415 -24.89 -25.56 13.79
N HIS A 416 -24.43 -26.43 14.70
CA HIS A 416 -24.46 -26.15 16.13
C HIS A 416 -23.58 -24.93 16.53
N ARG A 417 -22.55 -24.63 15.73
CA ARG A 417 -21.64 -23.49 15.94
C ARG A 417 -21.94 -22.29 15.06
N ALA A 418 -22.95 -22.36 14.19
CA ALA A 418 -23.16 -21.34 13.18
C ALA A 418 -23.43 -19.95 13.78
N GLY A 419 -24.11 -19.89 14.93
CA GLY A 419 -24.29 -18.65 15.68
C GLY A 419 -22.98 -18.04 16.19
N TRP A 420 -22.02 -18.88 16.63
CA TRP A 420 -20.68 -18.44 17.02
C TRP A 420 -19.84 -18.00 15.83
N LEU A 421 -19.95 -18.68 14.69
CA LEU A 421 -19.29 -18.25 13.45
C LEU A 421 -19.82 -16.88 12.98
N LEU A 422 -21.13 -16.65 13.06
CA LEU A 422 -21.72 -15.34 12.79
C LEU A 422 -21.22 -14.28 13.79
N ALA A 423 -21.20 -14.59 15.09
CA ALA A 423 -20.70 -13.67 16.10
C ALA A 423 -19.21 -13.33 15.89
N ALA A 424 -18.38 -14.30 15.52
CA ALA A 424 -16.97 -14.10 15.20
C ALA A 424 -16.79 -13.21 13.96
N ALA A 425 -17.59 -13.42 12.91
CA ALA A 425 -17.57 -12.57 11.71
C ALA A 425 -18.05 -11.14 12.02
N GLY A 426 -19.11 -10.99 12.83
CA GLY A 426 -19.57 -9.69 13.30
C GLY A 426 -18.54 -9.00 14.20
N PHE A 427 -17.85 -9.73 15.06
CA PHE A 427 -16.76 -9.20 15.89
C PHE A 427 -15.61 -8.68 15.04
N ALA A 428 -15.14 -9.48 14.07
CA ALA A 428 -14.12 -9.04 13.12
C ALA A 428 -14.56 -7.77 12.37
N GLY A 429 -15.81 -7.74 11.89
CA GLY A 429 -16.38 -6.55 11.24
C GLY A 429 -16.45 -5.33 12.15
N ALA A 430 -16.83 -5.50 13.42
CA ALA A 430 -16.88 -4.42 14.38
C ALA A 430 -15.49 -3.86 14.71
N VAL A 431 -14.49 -4.72 14.93
CA VAL A 431 -13.10 -4.31 15.16
C VAL A 431 -12.58 -3.50 13.97
N MET A 432 -12.69 -4.05 12.76
CA MET A 432 -12.22 -3.38 11.54
C MET A 432 -12.96 -2.07 11.26
N MET A 433 -14.27 -2.02 11.53
CA MET A 433 -15.06 -0.80 11.38
C MET A 433 -14.60 0.29 12.36
N LEU A 434 -14.36 -0.07 13.63
CA LEU A 434 -13.85 0.88 14.62
C LEU A 434 -12.47 1.39 14.24
N GLU A 435 -11.57 0.52 13.79
CA GLU A 435 -10.24 0.92 13.31
C GLU A 435 -10.35 1.91 12.15
N LEU A 436 -11.16 1.62 11.12
CA LEU A 436 -11.33 2.52 9.97
C LEU A 436 -12.07 3.81 10.31
N ALA A 437 -13.03 3.78 11.23
CA ALA A 437 -13.77 4.97 11.65
C ALA A 437 -12.93 5.89 12.57
N LEU A 438 -11.99 5.35 13.35
CA LEU A 438 -11.25 6.10 14.38
C LEU A 438 -9.79 6.39 14.03
N ASP A 439 -9.10 5.48 13.34
CA ASP A 439 -7.71 5.64 12.91
C ASP A 439 -7.41 4.86 11.60
N PRO A 440 -7.92 5.33 10.44
CA PRO A 440 -7.79 4.62 9.18
C PRO A 440 -6.37 4.68 8.58
N ARG A 441 -5.48 5.55 9.07
CA ARG A 441 -4.18 5.87 8.44
C ARG A 441 -3.32 4.62 8.19
N TYR A 442 -3.40 3.64 9.09
CA TYR A 442 -2.53 2.46 9.10
C TYR A 442 -3.19 1.18 8.56
N ARG A 443 -4.38 1.28 7.97
CA ARG A 443 -5.22 0.11 7.63
C ARG A 443 -5.67 0.15 6.17
N SER A 444 -5.79 -1.02 5.57
CA SER A 444 -6.44 -1.21 4.27
C SER A 444 -7.85 -1.76 4.48
N PHE A 445 -8.72 -1.63 3.47
CA PHE A 445 -10.10 -2.08 3.55
C PHE A 445 -10.22 -3.61 3.48
N PRO A 446 -10.73 -4.28 4.53
CA PRO A 446 -10.76 -5.74 4.60
C PRO A 446 -12.03 -6.34 3.98
N SER A 447 -12.59 -5.69 2.97
CA SER A 447 -13.86 -6.06 2.32
C SER A 447 -13.89 -7.53 1.89
N ALA A 448 -12.79 -8.02 1.32
CA ALA A 448 -12.67 -9.41 0.88
C ALA A 448 -12.79 -10.43 2.03
N ALA A 449 -12.34 -10.08 3.24
CA ALA A 449 -12.37 -10.97 4.40
C ALA A 449 -13.79 -11.20 4.95
N LEU A 450 -14.71 -10.26 4.72
CA LEU A 450 -16.06 -10.30 5.32
C LEU A 450 -17.19 -10.50 4.31
N LEU A 451 -16.93 -10.36 3.02
CA LEU A 451 -17.95 -10.52 1.98
C LEU A 451 -18.63 -11.89 2.03
N LEU A 452 -17.84 -12.96 2.14
CA LEU A 452 -18.35 -14.33 2.22
C LEU A 452 -19.23 -14.57 3.47
N PRO A 453 -18.78 -14.30 4.71
CA PRO A 453 -19.62 -14.50 5.88
C PRO A 453 -20.85 -13.59 5.91
N ALA A 454 -20.73 -12.33 5.46
CA ALA A 454 -21.87 -11.44 5.34
C ALA A 454 -22.96 -12.05 4.43
N LEU A 455 -22.60 -12.51 3.23
CA LEU A 455 -23.56 -13.08 2.29
C LEU A 455 -24.09 -14.44 2.73
N ALA A 456 -23.23 -15.32 3.27
CA ALA A 456 -23.64 -16.64 3.73
C ALA A 456 -24.73 -16.56 4.81
N PHE A 457 -24.52 -15.73 5.84
CA PHE A 457 -25.48 -15.56 6.92
C PHE A 457 -26.64 -14.63 6.57
N LEU A 458 -26.47 -13.72 5.61
CA LEU A 458 -27.59 -12.96 5.05
C LEU A 458 -28.58 -13.91 4.36
N LEU A 459 -28.09 -14.81 3.51
CA LEU A 459 -28.93 -15.76 2.76
C LEU A 459 -29.50 -16.86 3.67
N ARG A 460 -28.74 -17.27 4.68
CA ARG A 460 -29.12 -18.31 5.64
C ARG A 460 -28.90 -17.83 7.08
N PRO A 461 -29.85 -17.06 7.64
CA PRO A 461 -29.73 -16.56 9.01
C PRO A 461 -29.76 -17.72 10.02
N VAL A 462 -29.03 -17.55 11.11
CA VAL A 462 -28.81 -18.58 12.13
C VAL A 462 -29.19 -18.09 13.51
N ARG A 463 -29.39 -19.01 14.45
CA ARG A 463 -29.65 -18.66 15.85
C ARG A 463 -28.35 -18.21 16.50
N ALA A 464 -28.37 -17.07 17.17
CA ALA A 464 -27.20 -16.50 17.84
C ALA A 464 -27.61 -15.69 19.09
N PRO A 465 -26.67 -15.44 20.03
CA PRO A 465 -26.91 -14.62 21.21
C PRO A 465 -27.39 -13.20 20.85
N ARG A 466 -28.57 -12.80 21.33
CA ARG A 466 -29.26 -11.59 20.82
C ARG A 466 -28.56 -10.29 21.22
N GLY A 467 -28.01 -10.21 22.44
CA GLY A 467 -27.38 -8.98 22.93
C GLY A 467 -26.10 -8.66 22.17
N GLU A 468 -25.25 -9.67 22.01
CA GLU A 468 -23.97 -9.61 21.31
C GLU A 468 -24.19 -9.28 19.84
N ILE A 469 -25.10 -9.97 19.16
CA ILE A 469 -25.39 -9.72 17.73
C ILE A 469 -25.98 -8.32 17.51
N ALA A 470 -26.86 -7.85 18.41
CA ALA A 470 -27.40 -6.50 18.34
C ALA A 470 -26.32 -5.44 18.52
N LEU A 471 -25.41 -5.62 19.48
CA LEU A 471 -24.28 -4.73 19.70
C LEU A 471 -23.34 -4.69 18.49
N LEU A 472 -22.98 -5.85 17.93
CA LEU A 472 -22.14 -5.93 16.74
C LEU A 472 -22.78 -5.25 15.53
N ALA A 473 -24.09 -5.48 15.31
CA ALA A 473 -24.83 -4.81 14.24
C ALA A 473 -24.86 -3.30 14.42
N PHE A 474 -25.02 -2.82 15.65
CA PHE A 474 -24.97 -1.40 15.98
C PHE A 474 -23.60 -0.80 15.70
N ILE A 475 -22.51 -1.39 16.20
CA ILE A 475 -21.14 -0.88 16.01
C ILE A 475 -20.82 -0.79 14.51
N ILE A 476 -21.06 -1.86 13.75
CA ILE A 476 -20.79 -1.88 12.32
C ILE A 476 -21.64 -0.82 11.61
N GLY A 477 -22.95 -0.79 11.87
CA GLY A 477 -23.88 0.14 11.21
C GLY A 477 -23.60 1.60 11.53
N ALA A 478 -23.32 1.91 12.80
CA ALA A 478 -23.01 3.27 13.25
C ALA A 478 -21.68 3.78 12.66
N GLY A 479 -20.73 2.90 12.34
CA GLY A 479 -19.44 3.27 11.75
C GLY A 479 -19.48 3.59 10.24
N ILE A 480 -20.54 3.20 9.53
CA ILE A 480 -20.62 3.37 8.05
C ILE A 480 -20.57 4.85 7.63
N VAL A 481 -21.32 5.72 8.31
CA VAL A 481 -21.34 7.15 7.97
C VAL A 481 -20.03 7.83 8.39
N PRO A 482 -19.52 7.67 9.62
CA PRO A 482 -18.23 8.23 10.03
C PRO A 482 -17.06 7.79 9.14
N GLN A 483 -16.99 6.51 8.74
CA GLN A 483 -15.91 6.05 7.87
C GLN A 483 -16.03 6.69 6.47
N LEU A 484 -17.22 6.74 5.85
CA LEU A 484 -17.37 7.42 4.55
C LEU A 484 -17.02 8.91 4.61
N TYR A 485 -17.40 9.58 5.71
CA TYR A 485 -17.06 10.98 5.91
C TYR A 485 -15.55 11.21 5.99
N ARG A 486 -14.82 10.35 6.73
CA ARG A 486 -13.37 10.43 6.84
C ARG A 486 -12.61 10.04 5.59
N GLU A 487 -13.15 9.11 4.81
CA GLU A 487 -12.52 8.56 3.60
C GLU A 487 -12.76 9.41 2.34
N GLY A 488 -13.77 10.27 2.38
CA GLY A 488 -14.24 11.02 1.23
C GLY A 488 -15.13 10.18 0.31
N LEU A 489 -16.15 10.82 -0.27
CA LEU A 489 -17.13 10.13 -1.13
C LEU A 489 -16.56 9.68 -2.48
N GLN A 490 -15.38 10.18 -2.85
CA GLN A 490 -14.69 9.83 -4.09
C GLN A 490 -13.87 8.54 -3.97
N ASN A 491 -13.78 7.94 -2.77
CA ASN A 491 -13.01 6.72 -2.51
C ASN A 491 -13.84 5.44 -2.74
N PRO A 492 -13.64 4.69 -3.85
CA PRO A 492 -14.42 3.49 -4.15
C PRO A 492 -14.13 2.34 -3.19
N GLN A 493 -12.93 2.26 -2.61
CA GLN A 493 -12.60 1.22 -1.62
C GLN A 493 -13.43 1.42 -0.34
N ALA A 494 -13.63 2.67 0.10
CA ALA A 494 -14.49 3.01 1.22
C ALA A 494 -15.96 2.67 0.98
N TRP A 495 -16.44 2.87 -0.25
CA TRP A 495 -17.78 2.41 -0.66
C TRP A 495 -17.90 0.89 -0.69
N GLY A 496 -16.88 0.19 -1.18
CA GLY A 496 -16.82 -1.27 -1.13
C GLY A 496 -16.91 -1.80 0.31
N TRP A 497 -16.18 -1.17 1.23
CA TRP A 497 -16.26 -1.50 2.66
C TRP A 497 -17.63 -1.19 3.27
N ALA A 498 -18.22 -0.03 2.95
CA ALA A 498 -19.58 0.32 3.37
C ALA A 498 -20.60 -0.72 2.88
N ALA A 499 -20.50 -1.16 1.63
CA ALA A 499 -21.40 -2.17 1.07
C ALA A 499 -21.29 -3.52 1.79
N VAL A 500 -20.06 -4.00 2.03
CA VAL A 500 -19.83 -5.25 2.79
C VAL A 500 -20.35 -5.12 4.23
N SER A 501 -20.14 -3.95 4.85
CA SER A 501 -20.61 -3.65 6.20
C SER A 501 -22.14 -3.64 6.29
N LEU A 502 -22.83 -3.06 5.30
CA LEU A 502 -24.29 -3.13 5.21
C LEU A 502 -24.80 -4.57 5.06
N LEU A 503 -24.14 -5.38 4.23
CA LEU A 503 -24.46 -6.81 4.10
C LEU A 503 -24.29 -7.55 5.44
N MET A 504 -23.21 -7.25 6.17
CA MET A 504 -22.96 -7.85 7.49
C MET A 504 -24.02 -7.41 8.52
N VAL A 505 -24.37 -6.13 8.58
CA VAL A 505 -25.45 -5.62 9.45
C VAL A 505 -26.78 -6.31 9.12
N ALA A 506 -27.11 -6.45 7.83
CA ALA A 506 -28.31 -7.15 7.40
C ALA A 506 -28.29 -8.64 7.79
N ALA A 507 -27.14 -9.31 7.71
CA ALA A 507 -26.96 -10.70 8.14
C ALA A 507 -27.18 -10.87 9.65
N LEU A 508 -26.57 -9.99 10.45
CA LEU A 508 -26.74 -9.94 11.90
C LEU A 508 -28.20 -9.68 12.28
N TRP A 509 -28.82 -8.67 11.66
CA TRP A 509 -30.21 -8.29 11.90
C TRP A 509 -31.22 -9.39 11.53
N ARG A 510 -31.03 -10.07 10.40
CA ARG A 510 -31.90 -11.21 10.03
C ARG A 510 -31.78 -12.36 11.03
N SER A 511 -30.58 -12.59 11.56
CA SER A 511 -30.31 -13.63 12.56
C SER A 511 -30.95 -13.33 13.92
N LEU A 512 -31.11 -12.05 14.30
CA LEU A 512 -31.86 -11.64 15.51
C LEU A 512 -33.35 -12.01 15.47
N ARG A 513 -33.90 -12.22 14.27
CA ARG A 513 -35.32 -12.55 14.03
C ARG A 513 -35.59 -14.06 13.99
N VAL A 514 -34.54 -14.90 13.99
CA VAL A 514 -34.69 -16.35 14.04
C VAL A 514 -35.17 -16.75 15.43
N ARG A 515 -36.44 -17.20 15.53
CA ARG A 515 -37.06 -17.58 16.81
C ARG A 515 -36.33 -18.77 17.45
N ARG A 516 -36.27 -18.77 18.79
CA ARG A 516 -35.76 -19.86 19.63
C ARG A 516 -36.57 -21.14 19.43
#